data_AF-A0A935AJY0-F1
#
_entry.id   AF-A0A935AJY0-F1
#
_cell.length_a   1.000
_cell.length_b   1.000
_cell.length_c   1.000
_cell.angle_alpha   90.00
_cell.angle_beta   90.00
_cell.angle_gamma   90.00
#
_symmetry.space_group_name_H-M   'P 1'
#
loop_
_entity.id
_entity.type
_entity.pdbx_description
1 polymer ?
#
loop_
_entity_poly.entity_id
_entity_poly.type
_entity_poly.pdbx_seq_one_letter_code
_entity_poly.pdbx_strand_id
1 'polypeptide(L)'
;MAVHFKYSRDFIIGGPAKAPLTPSFQLREYARPDGTVNVHRELVGSVQVLRDAVGMPLKIVSMVPADGLGAGLEGRFVWVSGAKPAEVVKSATRLAQEGHFLRVEARGEGIYLEMPDPAALPAVRPELAIANALRVTAAFETSGDPFQQVTGNFDGAGLSFGPLQVNLKTGTLQALFARFAARNGPALQAGFGGLWPEWQAMLRLPSRARQIAWADALSRGGRKTDFEPAWKAALQAVGRTPDFHAETLRYAYDIYGRKLIAALSWLHGLKPIRVDNLRCLASLYDLCVQQGSLDKARDAIRSRVGRENPTDQFQLTRIAVEERGKTALPQWRADCVSRRLCILEREPVAVNLNGQSAERENPQLYLLRNAPVSRIEQYLL
;
A
#
# COMPACT_ATOMS: atom_id res chain seq x y z
N MET A 1 -17.37 12.72 -1.93
CA MET A 1 -17.13 12.56 -3.37
C MET A 1 -15.65 12.56 -3.57
N ALA A 2 -15.15 11.62 -4.38
CA ALA A 2 -13.73 11.53 -4.62
C ALA A 2 -13.21 12.79 -5.33
N VAL A 3 -11.96 13.16 -5.04
CA VAL A 3 -11.33 14.25 -5.79
C VAL A 3 -10.72 13.71 -7.07
N HIS A 4 -11.14 14.25 -8.20
CA HIS A 4 -10.55 13.95 -9.50
C HIS A 4 -9.64 15.08 -9.96
N PHE A 5 -8.44 14.70 -10.38
CA PHE A 5 -7.50 15.58 -11.05
C PHE A 5 -7.57 15.38 -12.57
N LYS A 6 -7.06 16.36 -13.32
CA LYS A 6 -6.91 16.25 -14.77
C LYS A 6 -5.52 15.73 -15.08
N TYR A 7 -5.44 14.75 -15.98
CA TYR A 7 -4.19 14.11 -16.33
C TYR A 7 -3.89 14.20 -17.84
N SER A 8 -2.61 14.25 -18.17
CA SER A 8 -2.08 14.01 -19.51
C SER A 8 -0.82 13.17 -19.40
N ARG A 9 -0.84 11.92 -19.87
CA ARG A 9 0.31 10.99 -19.82
C ARG A 9 0.99 10.94 -18.42
N ASP A 10 0.20 10.70 -17.37
CA ASP A 10 0.65 10.70 -15.96
C ASP A 10 1.15 12.04 -15.39
N PHE A 11 1.10 13.14 -16.16
CA PHE A 11 1.21 14.49 -15.62
C PHE A 11 -0.13 14.95 -15.07
N ILE A 12 -0.09 15.56 -13.89
CA ILE A 12 -1.20 16.29 -13.30
C ILE A 12 -1.18 17.68 -13.91
N ILE A 13 -2.25 18.02 -14.65
CA ILE A 13 -2.36 19.28 -15.40
C ILE A 13 -3.46 20.20 -14.86
N GLY A 14 -4.15 19.78 -13.80
CA GLY A 14 -5.17 20.59 -13.15
C GLY A 14 -6.04 19.82 -12.18
N GLY A 15 -6.93 20.54 -11.49
CA GLY A 15 -7.83 20.02 -10.46
C GLY A 15 -8.08 21.07 -9.37
N PRO A 16 -8.77 20.71 -8.29
CA PRO A 16 -9.03 21.65 -7.20
C PRO A 16 -7.73 22.00 -6.46
N ALA A 17 -7.38 23.29 -6.43
CA ALA A 17 -6.10 23.78 -5.90
C ALA A 17 -5.78 23.34 -4.46
N LYS A 18 -6.80 23.28 -3.59
CA LYS A 18 -6.66 22.89 -2.17
C LYS A 18 -6.78 21.38 -1.95
N ALA A 19 -7.01 20.59 -2.99
CA ALA A 19 -7.16 19.15 -2.83
C ALA A 19 -5.81 18.49 -2.49
N PRO A 20 -5.81 17.50 -1.59
CA PRO A 20 -4.61 16.73 -1.28
C PRO A 20 -4.24 15.87 -2.48
N LEU A 21 -3.00 16.03 -2.98
CA LEU A 21 -2.39 15.12 -3.95
C LEU A 21 -1.80 13.89 -3.27
N THR A 22 -1.27 14.11 -2.06
CA THR A 22 -0.69 13.12 -1.17
C THR A 22 -1.05 13.53 0.27
N PRO A 23 -0.80 12.69 1.29
CA PRO A 23 -1.14 13.04 2.67
C PRO A 23 -0.53 14.36 3.17
N SER A 24 0.60 14.80 2.61
CA SER A 24 1.33 15.99 3.08
C SER A 24 1.33 17.17 2.11
N PHE A 25 0.87 16.98 0.86
CA PHE A 25 0.96 18.03 -0.16
C PHE A 25 -0.34 18.19 -0.95
N GLN A 26 -0.70 19.44 -1.24
CA GLN A 26 -1.83 19.87 -2.04
C GLN A 26 -1.42 20.21 -3.48
N LEU A 27 -2.37 20.22 -4.40
CA LEU A 27 -2.13 20.54 -5.81
C LEU A 27 -1.46 21.91 -6.01
N ARG A 28 -1.95 22.94 -5.32
CA ARG A 28 -1.45 24.32 -5.45
C ARG A 28 0.03 24.47 -5.10
N GLU A 29 0.59 23.58 -4.30
CA GLU A 29 2.00 23.66 -3.91
C GLU A 29 2.93 23.31 -5.07
N TYR A 30 2.42 22.58 -6.07
CA TYR A 30 3.13 22.27 -7.32
C TYR A 30 2.76 23.23 -8.46
N ALA A 31 2.01 24.30 -8.18
CA ALA A 31 1.69 25.30 -9.19
C ALA A 31 2.92 26.19 -9.46
N ARG A 32 3.06 26.60 -10.72
CA ARG A 32 4.01 27.64 -11.12
C ARG A 32 3.53 29.03 -10.69
N PRO A 33 4.39 30.06 -10.78
CA PRO A 33 3.99 31.44 -10.45
C PRO A 33 2.77 31.96 -11.22
N ASP A 34 2.54 31.46 -12.45
CA ASP A 34 1.37 31.78 -13.27
C ASP A 34 0.09 30.98 -12.88
N GLY A 35 0.17 30.15 -11.85
CA GLY A 35 -0.93 29.29 -11.38
C GLY A 35 -1.11 28.00 -12.17
N THR A 36 -0.36 27.79 -13.25
CA THR A 36 -0.44 26.55 -14.03
C THR A 36 0.16 25.38 -13.26
N VAL A 37 -0.43 24.20 -13.42
CA VAL A 37 0.10 22.95 -12.86
C VAL A 37 0.52 22.06 -14.00
N ASN A 38 1.74 21.54 -13.92
CA ASN A 38 2.23 20.47 -14.77
C ASN A 38 3.29 19.72 -13.97
N VAL A 39 2.90 18.63 -13.31
CA VAL A 39 3.82 17.83 -12.48
C VAL A 39 3.55 16.35 -12.67
N HIS A 40 4.61 15.56 -12.83
CA HIS A 40 4.48 14.12 -13.02
C HIS A 40 4.16 13.42 -11.71
N ARG A 41 3.24 12.45 -11.73
CA ARG A 41 2.77 11.73 -10.53
C ARG A 41 3.89 11.00 -9.78
N GLU A 42 4.91 10.51 -10.47
CA GLU A 42 6.07 9.85 -9.83
C GLU A 42 6.90 10.81 -8.98
N LEU A 43 7.05 12.07 -9.43
CA LEU A 43 7.75 13.10 -8.66
C LEU A 43 6.96 13.41 -7.39
N VAL A 44 5.67 13.67 -7.53
CA VAL A 44 4.77 13.95 -6.40
C VAL A 44 4.83 12.82 -5.36
N GLY A 45 4.78 11.56 -5.81
CA GLY A 45 4.88 10.42 -4.91
C GLY A 45 6.25 10.29 -4.24
N SER A 46 7.34 10.54 -4.98
CA SER A 46 8.70 10.49 -4.45
C SER A 46 8.98 11.58 -3.40
N VAL A 47 8.39 12.77 -3.58
CA VAL A 47 8.47 13.86 -2.58
C VAL A 47 7.72 13.49 -1.30
N GLN A 48 6.56 12.83 -1.40
CA GLN A 48 5.86 12.30 -0.22
C GLN A 48 6.69 11.21 0.48
N VAL A 49 7.28 10.27 -0.26
CA VAL A 49 8.18 9.26 0.31
C VAL A 49 9.37 9.91 1.01
N LEU A 50 9.94 10.97 0.44
CA LEU A 50 11.00 11.75 1.08
C LEU A 50 10.53 12.39 2.38
N ARG A 51 9.37 13.05 2.39
CA ARG A 51 8.80 13.63 3.61
C ARG A 51 8.66 12.57 4.70
N ASP A 52 8.14 11.39 4.35
CA ASP A 52 7.93 10.31 5.32
C ASP A 52 9.26 9.71 5.81
N ALA A 53 10.26 9.60 4.93
CA ALA A 53 11.60 9.13 5.27
C ALA A 53 12.35 10.09 6.21
N VAL A 54 12.19 11.40 6.03
CA VAL A 54 12.81 12.42 6.89
C VAL A 54 12.04 12.55 8.20
N GLY A 55 10.73 12.29 8.20
CA GLY A 55 9.89 12.36 9.41
C GLY A 55 9.61 13.79 9.89
N MET A 56 9.80 14.80 9.04
CA MET A 56 9.53 16.21 9.34
C MET A 56 8.86 16.93 8.17
N PRO A 57 8.19 18.08 8.38
CA PRO A 57 7.58 18.84 7.30
C PRO A 57 8.59 19.27 6.24
N LEU A 58 8.20 19.14 4.97
CA LEU A 58 8.89 19.71 3.82
C LEU A 58 7.98 20.74 3.15
N LYS A 59 8.56 21.75 2.52
CA LYS A 59 7.83 22.74 1.71
C LYS A 59 8.29 22.64 0.28
N ILE A 60 7.36 22.72 -0.66
CA ILE A 60 7.68 22.95 -2.06
C ILE A 60 7.91 24.45 -2.22
N VAL A 61 9.10 24.83 -2.67
CA VAL A 61 9.50 26.25 -2.78
C VAL A 61 9.45 26.75 -4.21
N SER A 62 9.68 25.88 -5.20
CA SER A 62 9.64 26.27 -6.61
C SER A 62 9.48 25.06 -7.55
N MET A 63 8.80 25.31 -8.66
CA MET A 63 8.71 24.43 -9.84
C MET A 63 9.38 25.06 -11.07
N VAL A 64 10.20 26.09 -10.85
CA VAL A 64 10.86 26.88 -11.90
C VAL A 64 12.34 26.49 -12.00
N PRO A 65 12.89 26.32 -13.22
CA PRO A 65 14.32 26.08 -13.39
C PRO A 65 15.16 27.23 -12.81
N ALA A 66 16.26 26.90 -12.15
CA ALA A 66 17.17 27.86 -11.55
C ALA A 66 18.58 27.26 -11.45
N ASP A 67 19.62 28.09 -11.37
CA ASP A 67 21.02 27.65 -11.19
C ASP A 67 21.50 26.58 -12.17
N GLY A 68 20.98 26.61 -13.41
CA GLY A 68 21.29 25.61 -14.44
C GLY A 68 20.61 24.25 -14.25
N LEU A 69 19.66 24.14 -13.31
CA LEU A 69 18.89 22.93 -13.01
C LEU A 69 17.44 23.05 -13.49
N GLY A 70 16.86 21.95 -13.98
CA GLY A 70 15.45 21.85 -14.35
C GLY A 70 15.05 22.32 -15.76
N ALA A 71 15.96 22.92 -16.53
CA ALA A 71 15.67 23.40 -17.89
C ALA A 71 15.26 22.23 -18.83
N GLY A 72 14.10 22.33 -19.49
CA GLY A 72 13.55 21.27 -20.36
C GLY A 72 12.99 20.04 -19.61
N LEU A 73 12.92 20.12 -18.28
CA LEU A 73 12.44 19.06 -17.40
C LEU A 73 11.12 19.45 -16.73
N GLU A 74 10.29 20.23 -17.41
CA GLU A 74 9.03 20.74 -16.89
C GLU A 74 8.19 19.63 -16.24
N GLY A 75 7.90 19.80 -14.94
CA GLY A 75 7.10 18.86 -14.16
C GLY A 75 7.82 17.59 -13.71
N ARG A 76 9.13 17.46 -13.99
CA ARG A 76 9.99 16.33 -13.58
C ARG A 76 11.05 16.69 -12.53
N PHE A 77 11.04 17.93 -12.05
CA PHE A 77 11.82 18.35 -10.89
C PHE A 77 10.97 19.19 -9.93
N VAL A 78 11.48 19.36 -8.72
CA VAL A 78 10.95 20.28 -7.72
C VAL A 78 12.09 20.82 -6.86
N TRP A 79 11.92 22.05 -6.38
CA TRP A 79 12.73 22.57 -5.29
C TRP A 79 11.96 22.44 -3.98
N VAL A 80 12.58 21.86 -2.96
CA VAL A 80 12.02 21.74 -1.63
C VAL A 80 12.91 22.40 -0.58
N SER A 81 12.33 22.72 0.58
CA SER A 81 13.06 23.09 1.78
C SER A 81 12.52 22.35 3.00
N GLY A 82 13.32 22.30 4.07
CA GLY A 82 12.94 21.65 5.32
C GLY A 82 13.76 22.19 6.49
N ALA A 83 13.27 21.98 7.72
CA ALA A 83 13.89 22.52 8.93
C ALA A 83 15.34 22.02 9.17
N LYS A 84 15.69 20.85 8.63
CA LYS A 84 17.04 20.27 8.71
C LYS A 84 17.53 19.89 7.30
N PRO A 85 18.04 20.84 6.49
CA PRO A 85 18.40 20.59 5.09
C PRO A 85 19.37 19.42 4.91
N ALA A 86 20.34 19.25 5.79
CA ALA A 86 21.29 18.14 5.75
C ALA A 86 20.61 16.75 5.86
N GLU A 87 19.60 16.61 6.73
CA GLU A 87 18.85 15.35 6.87
C GLU A 87 17.93 15.09 5.67
N VAL A 88 17.40 16.17 5.06
CA VAL A 88 16.63 16.07 3.82
C VAL A 88 17.51 15.58 2.68
N VAL A 89 18.70 16.18 2.48
CA VAL A 89 19.66 15.76 1.45
C VAL A 89 20.08 14.31 1.68
N LYS A 90 20.47 13.95 2.90
CA LYS A 90 20.85 12.57 3.26
C LYS A 90 19.76 11.56 2.91
N SER A 91 18.51 11.87 3.25
CA SER A 91 17.36 11.00 2.95
C SER A 91 17.05 10.95 1.45
N ALA A 92 17.14 12.08 0.75
CA ALA A 92 16.94 12.16 -0.69
C ALA A 92 18.02 11.38 -1.45
N THR A 93 19.29 11.46 -1.04
CA THR A 93 20.39 10.68 -1.61
C THR A 93 20.18 9.18 -1.40
N ARG A 94 19.70 8.74 -0.22
CA ARG A 94 19.32 7.34 -0.01
C ARG A 94 18.18 6.92 -0.94
N LEU A 95 17.16 7.76 -1.08
CA LEU A 95 16.04 7.48 -1.99
C LEU A 95 16.44 7.51 -3.47
N ALA A 96 17.48 8.26 -3.84
CA ALA A 96 18.08 8.20 -5.17
C ALA A 96 18.67 6.80 -5.47
N GLN A 97 19.30 6.16 -4.47
CA GLN A 97 19.77 4.77 -4.59
C GLN A 97 18.62 3.76 -4.73
N GLU A 98 17.43 4.11 -4.22
CA GLU A 98 16.19 3.35 -4.38
C GLU A 98 15.42 3.75 -5.67
N GLY A 99 16.00 4.64 -6.49
CA GLY A 99 15.50 5.03 -7.80
C GLY A 99 14.34 6.03 -7.77
N HIS A 100 14.09 6.73 -6.66
CA HIS A 100 13.09 7.79 -6.58
C HIS A 100 13.55 9.10 -7.23
N PHE A 101 14.83 9.41 -7.11
CA PHE A 101 15.44 10.62 -7.66
C PHE A 101 16.63 10.26 -8.53
N LEU A 102 16.76 10.93 -9.67
CA LEU A 102 17.93 10.90 -10.53
C LEU A 102 19.00 11.85 -10.02
N ARG A 103 18.58 13.03 -9.54
CA ARG A 103 19.48 14.10 -9.09
C ARG A 103 18.97 14.75 -7.82
N VAL A 104 19.89 14.99 -6.89
CA VAL A 104 19.65 15.66 -5.61
C VAL A 104 20.76 16.69 -5.42
N GLU A 105 20.42 17.97 -5.37
CA GLU A 105 21.41 19.04 -5.18
C GLU A 105 20.92 20.11 -4.20
N ALA A 106 21.76 20.47 -3.23
CA ALA A 106 21.51 21.62 -2.37
C ALA A 106 22.10 22.89 -3.00
N ARG A 107 21.30 23.98 -3.00
CA ARG A 107 21.71 25.34 -3.38
C ARG A 107 21.08 26.33 -2.41
N GLY A 108 21.91 26.98 -1.59
CA GLY A 108 21.43 27.84 -0.51
C GLY A 108 20.47 27.09 0.41
N GLU A 109 19.25 27.63 0.59
CA GLU A 109 18.20 27.00 1.40
C GLU A 109 17.31 26.00 0.62
N GLY A 110 17.49 25.90 -0.70
CA GLY A 110 16.72 25.03 -1.58
C GLY A 110 17.42 23.70 -1.86
N ILE A 111 16.64 22.64 -1.96
CA ILE A 111 17.08 21.30 -2.36
C ILE A 111 16.35 20.94 -3.65
N TYR A 112 17.10 20.87 -4.74
CA TYR A 112 16.63 20.41 -6.04
C TYR A 112 16.49 18.89 -6.03
N LEU A 113 15.34 18.41 -6.48
CA LEU A 113 15.02 17.00 -6.64
C LEU A 113 14.51 16.76 -8.06
N GLU A 114 15.13 15.84 -8.77
CA GLU A 114 14.75 15.45 -10.12
C GLU A 114 14.37 13.97 -10.14
N MET A 115 13.22 13.63 -10.74
CA MET A 115 12.86 12.22 -10.92
C MET A 115 13.57 11.60 -12.13
N PRO A 116 13.76 10.27 -12.16
CA PRO A 116 14.20 9.57 -13.38
C PRO A 116 13.27 9.81 -14.56
N ASP A 117 13.72 9.48 -15.78
CA ASP A 117 12.89 9.53 -16.97
C ASP A 117 11.62 8.67 -16.78
N PRO A 118 10.40 9.24 -16.90
CA PRO A 118 9.17 8.48 -16.76
C PRO A 118 9.02 7.34 -17.78
N ALA A 119 9.70 7.40 -18.92
CA ALA A 119 9.73 6.31 -19.90
C ALA A 119 10.66 5.15 -19.51
N ALA A 120 11.54 5.35 -18.53
CA ALA A 120 12.58 4.40 -18.13
C ALA A 120 12.82 4.42 -16.60
N LEU A 121 11.74 4.29 -15.82
CA LEU A 121 11.83 4.30 -14.37
C LEU A 121 12.64 3.10 -13.83
N PRO A 122 13.53 3.32 -12.84
CA PRO A 122 14.25 2.23 -12.18
C PRO A 122 13.30 1.19 -11.57
N ALA A 123 13.67 -0.09 -11.73
CA ALA A 123 12.88 -1.19 -11.20
C ALA A 123 12.84 -1.18 -9.67
N VAL A 124 11.69 -1.52 -9.10
CA VAL A 124 11.47 -1.65 -7.65
C VAL A 124 11.95 -3.03 -7.19
N ARG A 125 12.57 -3.11 -6.01
CA ARG A 125 12.95 -4.40 -5.42
C ARG A 125 11.71 -5.16 -4.92
N PRO A 126 11.66 -6.49 -5.04
CA PRO A 126 10.49 -7.28 -4.62
C PRO A 126 10.05 -7.03 -3.17
N GLU A 127 10.98 -6.90 -2.23
CA GLU A 127 10.65 -6.69 -0.82
C GLU A 127 9.93 -5.37 -0.59
N LEU A 128 10.40 -4.31 -1.26
CA LEU A 128 9.77 -3.00 -1.22
C LEU A 128 8.42 -3.01 -1.97
N ALA A 129 8.32 -3.73 -3.08
CA ALA A 129 7.07 -3.88 -3.82
C ALA A 129 5.98 -4.54 -2.96
N ILE A 130 6.29 -5.64 -2.26
CA ILE A 130 5.36 -6.32 -1.35
C ILE A 130 5.01 -5.44 -0.14
N ALA A 131 6.00 -4.75 0.44
CA ALA A 131 5.74 -3.82 1.53
C ALA A 131 4.79 -2.68 1.12
N ASN A 132 4.98 -2.12 -0.07
CA ASN A 132 4.10 -1.07 -0.62
C ASN A 132 2.71 -1.62 -0.93
N ALA A 133 2.61 -2.80 -1.56
CA ALA A 133 1.32 -3.46 -1.82
C ALA A 133 0.55 -3.72 -0.52
N LEU A 134 1.22 -4.21 0.53
CA LEU A 134 0.63 -4.42 1.84
C LEU A 134 0.12 -3.10 2.45
N ARG A 135 0.92 -2.04 2.45
CA ARG A 135 0.54 -0.73 3.01
C ARG A 135 -0.66 -0.15 2.28
N VAL A 136 -0.70 -0.26 0.96
CA VAL A 136 -1.84 0.18 0.15
C VAL A 136 -3.07 -0.66 0.46
N THR A 137 -2.96 -1.99 0.47
CA THR A 137 -4.08 -2.88 0.84
C THR A 137 -4.61 -2.56 2.24
N ALA A 138 -3.76 -2.36 3.24
CA ALA A 138 -4.19 -2.04 4.59
C ALA A 138 -4.88 -0.67 4.69
N ALA A 139 -4.43 0.32 3.92
CA ALA A 139 -4.94 1.70 3.99
C ALA A 139 -6.40 1.88 3.54
N PHE A 140 -7.01 0.87 2.91
CA PHE A 140 -8.45 0.88 2.67
C PHE A 140 -9.28 0.56 3.92
N GLU A 141 -8.70 -0.18 4.88
CA GLU A 141 -9.37 -0.58 6.12
C GLU A 141 -9.07 0.36 7.28
N THR A 142 -7.93 1.08 7.22
CA THR A 142 -7.45 1.91 8.32
C THR A 142 -6.89 3.25 7.94
N SER A 143 -7.10 4.20 8.85
CA SER A 143 -6.26 5.39 8.99
C SER A 143 -5.10 5.14 9.99
N GLY A 144 -3.99 5.86 9.80
CA GLY A 144 -2.82 5.75 10.66
C GLY A 144 -1.85 4.64 10.26
N ASP A 145 -1.01 4.22 11.21
CA ASP A 145 -0.03 3.15 11.01
C ASP A 145 -0.71 1.76 11.11
N PRO A 146 -0.79 1.00 10.00
CA PRO A 146 -1.53 -0.26 9.99
C PRO A 146 -0.86 -1.35 10.85
N PHE A 147 0.43 -1.23 11.20
CA PHE A 147 1.10 -2.15 12.13
C PHE A 147 0.62 -2.00 13.58
N GLN A 148 -0.07 -0.90 13.88
CA GLN A 148 -0.65 -0.60 15.19
C GLN A 148 -2.17 -0.83 15.24
N GLN A 149 -2.76 -1.35 14.16
CA GLN A 149 -4.20 -1.61 14.12
C GLN A 149 -4.56 -2.78 15.03
N VAL A 150 -5.50 -2.53 15.94
CA VAL A 150 -6.10 -3.52 16.82
C VAL A 150 -7.61 -3.44 16.65
N THR A 151 -8.25 -4.58 16.38
CA THR A 151 -9.70 -4.66 16.18
C THR A 151 -10.28 -5.80 17.00
N GLY A 152 -11.37 -5.52 17.71
CA GLY A 152 -12.08 -6.51 18.54
C GLY A 152 -12.96 -7.46 17.71
N ASN A 153 -13.77 -8.25 18.41
CA ASN A 153 -14.55 -9.35 17.86
C ASN A 153 -15.88 -8.92 17.19
N PHE A 154 -15.84 -8.01 16.22
CA PHE A 154 -17.04 -7.50 15.56
C PHE A 154 -17.67 -8.48 14.55
N ASP A 155 -16.88 -9.38 13.98
CA ASP A 155 -17.28 -10.34 12.93
C ASP A 155 -17.18 -11.82 13.39
N GLY A 156 -16.92 -12.05 14.68
CA GLY A 156 -16.71 -13.38 15.24
C GLY A 156 -15.31 -13.94 15.01
N ALA A 157 -14.33 -13.18 14.49
CA ALA A 157 -12.96 -13.62 14.29
C ALA A 157 -12.07 -13.58 15.55
N GLY A 158 -12.57 -13.02 16.65
CA GLY A 158 -11.82 -12.71 17.86
C GLY A 158 -11.04 -11.40 17.71
N LEU A 159 -9.83 -11.37 18.26
CA LEU A 159 -8.89 -10.27 18.08
C LEU A 159 -8.28 -10.33 16.67
N SER A 160 -8.29 -9.20 15.96
CA SER A 160 -7.59 -8.97 14.70
C SER A 160 -6.49 -7.92 14.87
N PHE A 161 -5.32 -8.15 14.27
CA PHE A 161 -4.14 -7.30 14.46
C PHE A 161 -3.35 -7.04 13.17
N GLY A 162 -2.83 -5.82 13.05
CA GLY A 162 -1.83 -5.43 12.05
C GLY A 162 -2.38 -5.28 10.61
N PRO A 163 -1.49 -4.99 9.64
CA PRO A 163 -1.88 -4.66 8.25
C PRO A 163 -2.53 -5.83 7.50
N LEU A 164 -2.30 -7.06 7.97
CA LEU A 164 -2.84 -8.28 7.39
C LEU A 164 -4.16 -8.72 8.05
N GLN A 165 -4.59 -8.01 9.10
CA GLN A 165 -5.73 -8.39 9.94
C GLN A 165 -5.65 -9.86 10.37
N VAL A 166 -4.45 -10.28 10.81
CA VAL A 166 -4.27 -11.63 11.34
C VAL A 166 -5.13 -11.79 12.59
N ASN A 167 -5.80 -12.93 12.73
CA ASN A 167 -6.82 -13.10 13.75
C ASN A 167 -6.81 -14.48 14.41
N LEU A 168 -7.47 -14.54 15.57
CA LEU A 168 -7.53 -15.76 16.39
C LEU A 168 -8.30 -16.90 15.68
N LYS A 169 -9.42 -16.60 15.02
CA LYS A 169 -10.27 -17.60 14.36
C LYS A 169 -9.54 -18.39 13.28
N THR A 170 -8.72 -17.72 12.47
CA THR A 170 -7.99 -18.35 11.38
C THR A 170 -6.67 -19.00 11.83
N GLY A 171 -6.20 -18.71 13.05
CA GLY A 171 -4.89 -19.19 13.52
C GLY A 171 -3.72 -18.33 13.05
N THR A 172 -3.97 -17.29 12.25
CA THR A 172 -2.92 -16.49 11.61
C THR A 172 -2.21 -15.58 12.61
N LEU A 173 -2.93 -15.08 13.63
CA LEU A 173 -2.33 -14.27 14.68
C LEU A 173 -1.33 -15.10 15.48
N GLN A 174 -1.73 -16.32 15.87
CA GLN A 174 -0.92 -17.24 16.64
C GLN A 174 0.35 -17.62 15.86
N ALA A 175 0.23 -17.88 14.56
CA ALA A 175 1.36 -18.18 13.70
C ALA A 175 2.35 -17.01 13.61
N LEU A 176 1.87 -15.78 13.39
CA LEU A 176 2.72 -14.59 13.33
C LEU A 176 3.45 -14.34 14.66
N PHE A 177 2.73 -14.39 15.78
CA PHE A 177 3.32 -14.17 17.10
C PHE A 177 4.29 -15.29 17.50
N ALA A 178 4.05 -16.55 17.11
CA ALA A 178 4.99 -17.64 17.32
C ALA A 178 6.28 -17.45 16.53
N ARG A 179 6.19 -17.02 15.26
CA ARG A 179 7.37 -16.69 14.44
C ARG A 179 8.18 -15.55 15.05
N PHE A 180 7.50 -14.49 15.50
CA PHE A 180 8.18 -13.39 16.16
C PHE A 180 8.79 -13.80 17.51
N ALA A 181 8.10 -14.61 18.31
CA ALA A 181 8.63 -15.14 19.57
C ALA A 181 9.90 -15.98 19.35
N ALA A 182 9.92 -16.82 18.32
CA ALA A 182 11.09 -17.62 17.96
C ALA A 182 12.29 -16.75 17.54
N ARG A 183 12.02 -15.55 17.02
CA ARG A 183 13.04 -14.63 16.53
C ARG A 183 13.54 -13.65 17.58
N ASN A 184 12.63 -13.05 18.32
CA ASN A 184 12.90 -12.05 19.35
C ASN A 184 11.83 -12.10 20.46
N GLY A 185 11.81 -13.23 21.17
CA GLY A 185 10.96 -13.43 22.37
C GLY A 185 11.09 -12.32 23.41
N PRO A 186 12.30 -11.82 23.74
CA PRO A 186 12.47 -10.71 24.68
C PRO A 186 11.74 -9.43 24.26
N ALA A 187 11.81 -9.03 22.99
CA ALA A 187 11.09 -7.85 22.51
C ALA A 187 9.57 -8.05 22.55
N LEU A 188 9.10 -9.25 22.21
CA LEU A 188 7.68 -9.59 22.32
C LEU A 188 7.19 -9.49 23.77
N GLN A 189 7.94 -10.06 24.71
CA GLN A 189 7.65 -9.97 26.13
C GLN A 189 7.66 -8.51 26.62
N ALA A 190 8.65 -7.72 26.20
CA ALA A 190 8.74 -6.30 26.55
C ALA A 190 7.52 -5.51 26.06
N GLY A 191 6.99 -5.83 24.87
CA GLY A 191 5.79 -5.19 24.33
C GLY A 191 4.53 -5.43 25.18
N PHE A 192 4.39 -6.62 25.78
CA PHE A 192 3.26 -6.93 26.67
C PHE A 192 3.48 -6.55 28.13
N GLY A 193 4.74 -6.43 28.58
CA GLY A 193 5.06 -6.10 29.97
C GLY A 193 4.35 -7.04 30.96
N GLY A 194 3.61 -6.46 31.92
CA GLY A 194 2.86 -7.22 32.92
C GLY A 194 1.74 -8.11 32.36
N LEU A 195 1.26 -7.87 31.13
CA LEU A 195 0.24 -8.68 30.47
C LEU A 195 0.79 -9.96 29.83
N TRP A 196 2.12 -10.12 29.80
CA TRP A 196 2.77 -11.25 29.12
C TRP A 196 2.31 -12.63 29.62
N PRO A 197 2.20 -12.91 30.94
CA PRO A 197 1.74 -14.21 31.41
C PRO A 197 0.33 -14.57 30.94
N GLU A 198 -0.60 -13.59 30.93
CA GLU A 198 -1.96 -13.80 30.47
C GLU A 198 -2.02 -13.98 28.95
N TRP A 199 -1.21 -13.23 28.20
CA TRP A 199 -1.08 -13.42 26.75
C TRP A 199 -0.64 -14.84 26.40
N GLN A 200 0.38 -15.35 27.11
CA GLN A 200 0.85 -16.72 26.91
C GLN A 200 -0.20 -17.75 27.33
N ALA A 201 -0.94 -17.51 28.41
CA ALA A 201 -2.02 -18.39 28.83
C ALA A 201 -3.14 -18.44 27.78
N MET A 202 -3.52 -17.29 27.21
CA MET A 202 -4.51 -17.18 26.13
C MET A 202 -4.09 -17.99 24.90
N LEU A 203 -2.84 -17.86 24.44
CA LEU A 203 -2.34 -18.61 23.28
C LEU A 203 -2.32 -20.13 23.51
N ARG A 204 -2.22 -20.59 24.76
CA ARG A 204 -2.25 -22.02 25.14
C ARG A 204 -3.64 -22.58 25.41
N LEU A 205 -4.70 -21.77 25.33
CA LEU A 205 -6.06 -22.25 25.50
C LEU A 205 -6.36 -23.42 24.53
N PRO A 206 -7.09 -24.45 24.98
CA PRO A 206 -7.20 -25.72 24.26
C PRO A 206 -8.02 -25.64 22.97
N SER A 207 -8.71 -24.53 22.71
CA SER A 207 -9.49 -24.34 21.48
C SER A 207 -9.54 -22.89 21.03
N ARG A 208 -9.67 -22.70 19.70
CA ARG A 208 -9.90 -21.38 19.09
C ARG A 208 -11.17 -20.71 19.64
N ALA A 209 -12.22 -21.48 19.94
CA ALA A 209 -13.45 -20.94 20.52
C ALA A 209 -13.20 -20.27 21.88
N ARG A 210 -12.33 -20.84 22.73
CA ARG A 210 -11.96 -20.21 24.01
C ARG A 210 -11.11 -18.96 23.81
N GLN A 211 -10.20 -18.96 22.83
CA GLN A 211 -9.42 -17.76 22.49
C GLN A 211 -10.32 -16.63 21.96
N ILE A 212 -11.29 -16.96 21.11
CA ILE A 212 -12.29 -16.01 20.63
C ILE A 212 -13.14 -15.49 21.79
N ALA A 213 -13.58 -16.35 22.72
CA ALA A 213 -14.35 -15.91 23.90
C ALA A 213 -13.54 -14.97 24.80
N TRP A 214 -12.24 -15.21 25.00
CA TRP A 214 -11.35 -14.28 25.69
C TRP A 214 -11.29 -12.92 24.99
N ALA A 215 -11.10 -12.92 23.66
CA ALA A 215 -11.07 -11.68 22.90
C ALA A 215 -12.43 -10.96 22.91
N ASP A 216 -13.53 -11.71 22.91
CA ASP A 216 -14.89 -11.17 22.99
C ASP A 216 -15.12 -10.42 24.30
N ALA A 217 -14.67 -10.98 25.43
CA ALA A 217 -14.75 -10.35 26.75
C ALA A 217 -13.92 -9.06 26.85
N LEU A 218 -12.84 -8.96 26.06
CA LEU A 218 -11.97 -7.77 25.99
C LEU A 218 -12.35 -6.80 24.87
N SER A 219 -13.31 -7.17 24.01
CA SER A 219 -13.78 -6.26 22.95
C SER A 219 -14.59 -5.11 23.53
N ARG A 220 -14.53 -3.94 22.89
CA ARG A 220 -15.13 -2.69 23.37
C ARG A 220 -15.94 -1.99 22.27
N GLY A 221 -16.85 -1.13 22.72
CA GLY A 221 -17.80 -0.40 21.88
C GLY A 221 -19.01 -1.24 21.47
N GLY A 222 -20.11 -0.56 21.09
CA GLY A 222 -21.39 -1.22 20.79
C GLY A 222 -21.35 -2.24 19.63
N ARG A 223 -20.32 -2.17 18.78
CA ARG A 223 -20.07 -3.12 17.68
C ARG A 223 -18.84 -4.01 17.89
N LYS A 224 -18.21 -3.97 19.08
CA LYS A 224 -16.98 -4.73 19.38
C LYS A 224 -15.82 -4.46 18.41
N THR A 225 -15.76 -3.27 17.82
CA THR A 225 -14.72 -2.87 16.87
C THR A 225 -13.44 -2.40 17.55
N ASP A 226 -13.49 -2.11 18.85
CA ASP A 226 -12.32 -1.72 19.65
C ASP A 226 -11.94 -2.82 20.66
N PHE A 227 -10.84 -2.62 21.36
CA PHE A 227 -10.29 -3.56 22.33
C PHE A 227 -9.97 -2.88 23.66
N GLU A 228 -9.82 -3.68 24.71
CA GLU A 228 -9.47 -3.18 26.05
C GLU A 228 -8.20 -2.31 26.00
N PRO A 229 -8.18 -1.11 26.61
CA PRO A 229 -7.11 -0.13 26.45
C PRO A 229 -5.69 -0.63 26.78
N ALA A 230 -5.48 -1.37 27.86
CA ALA A 230 -4.16 -1.86 28.24
C ALA A 230 -3.65 -2.91 27.24
N TRP A 231 -4.52 -3.83 26.82
CA TRP A 231 -4.21 -4.82 25.79
C TRP A 231 -3.92 -4.18 24.43
N LYS A 232 -4.73 -3.18 24.05
CA LYS A 232 -4.52 -2.42 22.81
C LYS A 232 -3.16 -1.72 22.82
N ALA A 233 -2.80 -1.06 23.93
CA ALA A 233 -1.51 -0.39 24.07
C ALA A 233 -0.32 -1.37 23.97
N ALA A 234 -0.44 -2.55 24.59
CA ALA A 234 0.56 -3.60 24.49
C ALA A 234 0.73 -4.13 23.05
N LEU A 235 -0.36 -4.44 22.36
CA LEU A 235 -0.33 -4.85 20.95
C LEU A 235 0.28 -3.78 20.06
N GLN A 236 -0.05 -2.51 20.29
CA GLN A 236 0.56 -1.40 19.57
C GLN A 236 2.05 -1.25 19.86
N ALA A 237 2.51 -1.53 21.09
CA ALA A 237 3.93 -1.54 21.41
C ALA A 237 4.68 -2.65 20.65
N VAL A 238 4.09 -3.84 20.54
CA VAL A 238 4.61 -4.91 19.68
C VAL A 238 4.67 -4.45 18.22
N GLY A 239 3.58 -3.86 17.71
CA GLY A 239 3.48 -3.34 16.34
C GLY A 239 4.52 -2.28 15.98
N ARG A 240 4.95 -1.47 16.95
CA ARG A 240 6.01 -0.45 16.78
C ARG A 240 7.43 -1.02 16.77
N THR A 241 7.62 -2.31 17.07
CA THR A 241 8.94 -2.91 17.13
C THR A 241 9.47 -3.15 15.70
N PRO A 242 10.67 -2.63 15.33
CA PRO A 242 11.22 -2.82 13.98
C PRO A 242 11.34 -4.29 13.55
N ASP A 243 11.73 -5.18 14.49
CA ASP A 243 11.82 -6.61 14.21
C ASP A 243 10.45 -7.26 13.97
N PHE A 244 9.39 -6.79 14.66
CA PHE A 244 8.03 -7.27 14.43
C PHE A 244 7.49 -6.82 13.07
N HIS A 245 7.80 -5.59 12.68
CA HIS A 245 7.51 -5.10 11.32
C HIS A 245 8.22 -5.99 10.28
N ALA A 246 9.52 -6.24 10.44
CA ALA A 246 10.27 -7.10 9.54
C ALA A 246 9.70 -8.54 9.47
N GLU A 247 9.27 -9.10 10.60
CA GLU A 247 8.62 -10.42 10.62
C GLU A 247 7.24 -10.41 9.97
N THR A 248 6.45 -9.36 10.16
CA THR A 248 5.15 -9.18 9.51
C THR A 248 5.30 -9.11 7.99
N LEU A 249 6.31 -8.41 7.48
CA LEU A 249 6.60 -8.37 6.04
C LEU A 249 7.01 -9.75 5.50
N ARG A 250 7.86 -10.48 6.22
CA ARG A 250 8.22 -11.87 5.85
C ARG A 250 7.02 -12.81 5.87
N TYR A 251 6.16 -12.68 6.87
CA TYR A 251 4.93 -13.45 6.94
C TYR A 251 3.98 -13.10 5.79
N ALA A 252 3.83 -11.80 5.47
CA ALA A 252 3.04 -11.33 4.32
C ALA A 252 3.54 -11.95 3.02
N TYR A 253 4.86 -11.92 2.83
CA TYR A 253 5.56 -12.51 1.70
C TYR A 253 5.29 -14.02 1.60
N ASP A 254 5.52 -14.77 2.68
CA ASP A 254 5.37 -16.23 2.67
C ASP A 254 3.92 -16.63 2.36
N ILE A 255 2.95 -15.96 2.98
CA ILE A 255 1.54 -16.37 2.87
C ILE A 255 0.88 -15.82 1.61
N TYR A 256 1.00 -14.51 1.37
CA TYR A 256 0.27 -13.83 0.31
C TYR A 256 1.11 -13.66 -0.96
N GLY A 257 2.44 -13.61 -0.85
CA GLY A 257 3.33 -13.71 -2.00
C GLY A 257 3.11 -15.02 -2.76
N ARG A 258 3.01 -16.17 -2.07
CA ARG A 258 2.66 -17.46 -2.73
C ARG A 258 1.32 -17.44 -3.47
N LYS A 259 0.32 -16.74 -2.94
CA LYS A 259 -0.98 -16.59 -3.62
C LYS A 259 -0.87 -15.71 -4.86
N LEU A 260 -0.10 -14.62 -4.77
CA LEU A 260 0.20 -13.75 -5.90
C LEU A 260 0.93 -14.53 -7.00
N ILE A 261 1.93 -15.33 -6.64
CA ILE A 261 2.66 -16.23 -7.55
C ILE A 261 1.68 -17.15 -8.29
N ALA A 262 0.83 -17.87 -7.57
CA ALA A 262 -0.14 -18.77 -8.18
C ALA A 262 -1.10 -18.04 -9.14
N ALA A 263 -1.50 -16.81 -8.81
CA ALA A 263 -2.32 -15.98 -9.70
C ALA A 263 -1.56 -15.56 -10.96
N LEU A 264 -0.30 -15.13 -10.82
CA LEU A 264 0.55 -14.71 -11.93
C LEU A 264 0.87 -15.87 -12.87
N SER A 265 1.27 -17.04 -12.34
CA SER A 265 1.55 -18.23 -13.15
C SER A 265 0.31 -18.68 -13.94
N TRP A 266 -0.87 -18.62 -13.32
CA TRP A 266 -2.12 -18.95 -14.02
C TRP A 266 -2.46 -17.93 -15.13
N LEU A 267 -2.33 -16.63 -14.87
CA LEU A 267 -2.56 -15.59 -15.88
C LEU A 267 -1.57 -15.70 -17.04
N HIS A 268 -0.30 -15.97 -16.75
CA HIS A 268 0.74 -16.17 -17.78
C HIS A 268 0.44 -17.39 -18.66
N GLY A 269 0.00 -18.49 -18.06
CA GLY A 269 -0.43 -19.68 -18.81
C GLY A 269 -1.67 -19.46 -19.66
N LEU A 270 -2.54 -18.51 -19.29
CA LEU A 270 -3.71 -18.12 -20.08
C LEU A 270 -3.36 -17.18 -21.24
N LYS A 271 -2.51 -16.18 -21.00
CA LYS A 271 -2.02 -15.21 -21.98
C LYS A 271 -0.58 -14.86 -21.61
N PRO A 272 0.42 -15.09 -22.49
CA PRO A 272 1.85 -14.96 -22.17
C PRO A 272 2.31 -13.50 -22.12
N ILE A 273 1.63 -12.68 -21.32
CA ILE A 273 1.99 -11.31 -20.98
C ILE A 273 2.71 -11.35 -19.64
N ARG A 274 3.85 -10.66 -19.56
CA ARG A 274 4.58 -10.48 -18.30
C ARG A 274 3.87 -9.42 -17.46
N VAL A 275 3.47 -9.78 -16.25
CA VAL A 275 2.91 -8.85 -15.26
C VAL A 275 3.98 -8.57 -14.21
N ASP A 276 4.66 -7.43 -14.35
CA ASP A 276 5.79 -7.04 -13.51
C ASP A 276 5.68 -5.59 -12.99
N ASN A 277 4.73 -4.80 -13.47
CA ASN A 277 4.50 -3.45 -12.99
C ASN A 277 3.93 -3.47 -11.57
N LEU A 278 4.49 -2.64 -10.69
CA LEU A 278 4.11 -2.58 -9.27
C LEU A 278 2.60 -2.36 -9.06
N ARG A 279 1.94 -1.53 -9.88
CA ARG A 279 0.49 -1.28 -9.76
C ARG A 279 -0.33 -2.54 -10.05
N CYS A 280 0.06 -3.28 -11.09
CA CYS A 280 -0.58 -4.54 -11.45
C CYS A 280 -0.40 -5.59 -10.35
N LEU A 281 0.84 -5.73 -9.87
CA LEU A 281 1.18 -6.65 -8.78
C LEU A 281 0.43 -6.29 -7.48
N ALA A 282 0.36 -5.02 -7.11
CA ALA A 282 -0.36 -4.57 -5.92
C ALA A 282 -1.88 -4.83 -6.03
N SER A 283 -2.47 -4.64 -7.21
CA SER A 283 -3.91 -4.89 -7.42
C SER A 283 -4.25 -6.38 -7.32
N LEU A 284 -3.38 -7.25 -7.88
CA LEU A 284 -3.49 -8.71 -7.72
C LEU A 284 -3.19 -9.17 -6.29
N TYR A 285 -2.24 -8.53 -5.60
CA TYR A 285 -1.93 -8.80 -4.20
C TYR A 285 -3.16 -8.51 -3.32
N ASP A 286 -3.79 -7.36 -3.49
CA ASP A 286 -5.01 -6.99 -2.79
C ASP A 286 -6.15 -8.00 -3.03
N LEU A 287 -6.31 -8.47 -4.27
CA LEU A 287 -7.21 -9.56 -4.61
C LEU A 287 -6.88 -10.84 -3.84
N CYS A 288 -5.61 -11.24 -3.78
CA CYS A 288 -5.19 -12.44 -3.05
C CYS A 288 -5.42 -12.32 -1.53
N VAL A 289 -5.28 -11.11 -0.97
CA VAL A 289 -5.57 -10.83 0.44
C VAL A 289 -7.08 -10.93 0.71
N GLN A 290 -7.90 -10.21 -0.06
CA GLN A 290 -9.34 -10.07 0.17
C GLN A 290 -10.14 -11.31 -0.26
N GLN A 291 -9.70 -11.98 -1.32
CA GLN A 291 -10.48 -12.97 -2.06
C GLN A 291 -9.73 -14.29 -2.29
N GLY A 292 -8.49 -14.41 -1.79
CA GLY A 292 -7.74 -15.66 -1.67
C GLY A 292 -7.05 -16.13 -2.95
N SER A 293 -7.77 -16.22 -4.06
CA SER A 293 -7.27 -16.70 -5.36
C SER A 293 -8.16 -16.27 -6.51
N LEU A 294 -7.72 -16.53 -7.75
CA LEU A 294 -8.51 -16.31 -8.98
C LEU A 294 -9.52 -17.44 -9.27
N ASP A 295 -9.49 -18.55 -8.52
CA ASP A 295 -10.14 -19.81 -8.90
C ASP A 295 -11.63 -19.66 -9.24
N LYS A 296 -12.37 -18.91 -8.42
CA LYS A 296 -13.81 -18.68 -8.60
C LYS A 296 -14.18 -17.93 -9.88
N ALA A 297 -13.22 -17.27 -10.53
CA ALA A 297 -13.46 -16.44 -11.70
C ALA A 297 -12.69 -16.92 -12.95
N ARG A 298 -12.00 -18.06 -12.90
CA ARG A 298 -11.14 -18.55 -13.99
C ARG A 298 -11.86 -18.63 -15.33
N ASP A 299 -13.09 -19.16 -15.36
CA ASP A 299 -13.86 -19.31 -16.60
C ASP A 299 -14.30 -17.96 -17.18
N ALA A 300 -14.77 -17.05 -16.32
CA ALA A 300 -15.13 -15.69 -16.72
C ALA A 300 -13.93 -14.90 -17.25
N ILE A 301 -12.77 -15.02 -16.57
CA ILE A 301 -11.52 -14.41 -17.01
C ILE A 301 -11.09 -14.99 -18.35
N ARG A 302 -11.08 -16.33 -18.52
CA ARG A 302 -10.72 -16.99 -19.78
C ARG A 302 -11.60 -16.52 -20.94
N SER A 303 -12.91 -16.51 -20.75
CA SER A 303 -13.88 -16.04 -21.75
C SER A 303 -13.62 -14.58 -22.13
N ARG A 304 -13.43 -13.71 -21.13
CA ARG A 304 -13.18 -12.29 -21.35
C ARG A 304 -11.82 -12.02 -22.02
N VAL A 305 -10.77 -12.72 -21.62
CA VAL A 305 -9.45 -12.64 -22.28
C VAL A 305 -9.52 -13.10 -23.73
N GLY A 306 -10.27 -14.18 -24.03
CA GLY A 306 -10.46 -14.64 -25.41
C GLY A 306 -11.21 -13.62 -26.29
N ARG A 307 -12.19 -12.91 -25.71
CA ARG A 307 -12.97 -11.88 -26.41
C ARG A 307 -12.23 -10.55 -26.57
N GLU A 308 -11.63 -10.04 -25.50
CA GLU A 308 -11.01 -8.71 -25.46
C GLU A 308 -9.55 -8.73 -25.89
N ASN A 309 -8.91 -9.90 -25.90
CA ASN A 309 -7.53 -10.13 -26.33
C ASN A 309 -6.54 -9.07 -25.78
N PRO A 310 -6.37 -8.97 -24.45
CA PRO A 310 -5.50 -7.97 -23.85
C PRO A 310 -4.09 -8.03 -24.43
N THR A 311 -3.50 -6.86 -24.64
CA THR A 311 -2.19 -6.67 -25.30
C THR A 311 -1.10 -6.25 -24.32
N ASP A 312 -1.48 -5.79 -23.13
CA ASP A 312 -0.57 -5.38 -22.06
C ASP A 312 -1.00 -5.91 -20.69
N GLN A 313 -0.10 -5.76 -19.72
CA GLN A 313 -0.29 -6.25 -18.35
C GLN A 313 -1.38 -5.51 -17.57
N PHE A 314 -1.67 -4.25 -17.88
CA PHE A 314 -2.74 -3.48 -17.22
C PHE A 314 -4.10 -3.98 -17.69
N GLN A 315 -4.28 -4.22 -18.98
CA GLN A 315 -5.50 -4.79 -19.55
C GLN A 315 -5.77 -6.19 -18.98
N LEU A 316 -4.74 -7.06 -18.95
CA LEU A 316 -4.88 -8.40 -18.38
C LEU A 316 -5.21 -8.36 -16.89
N THR A 317 -4.51 -7.52 -16.11
CA THR A 317 -4.76 -7.36 -14.68
C THR A 317 -6.15 -6.82 -14.40
N ARG A 318 -6.61 -5.82 -15.16
CA ARG A 318 -7.96 -5.26 -15.08
C ARG A 318 -9.03 -6.34 -15.22
N ILE A 319 -8.93 -7.18 -16.26
CA ILE A 319 -9.86 -8.29 -16.46
C ILE A 319 -9.85 -9.22 -15.23
N ALA A 320 -8.67 -9.61 -14.75
CA ALA A 320 -8.54 -10.51 -13.61
C ALA A 320 -9.22 -9.97 -12.34
N VAL A 321 -8.99 -8.70 -12.00
CA VAL A 321 -9.51 -8.09 -10.78
C VAL A 321 -11.00 -7.76 -10.84
N GLU A 322 -11.48 -7.33 -12.02
CA GLU A 322 -12.91 -7.08 -12.24
C GLU A 322 -13.72 -8.37 -12.16
N GLU A 323 -13.33 -9.41 -12.91
CA GLU A 323 -14.05 -10.67 -12.92
C GLU A 323 -14.00 -11.36 -11.56
N ARG A 324 -12.85 -11.34 -10.88
CA ARG A 324 -12.78 -11.90 -9.52
C ARG A 324 -13.63 -11.11 -8.52
N GLY A 325 -13.67 -9.78 -8.63
CA GLY A 325 -14.53 -8.92 -7.82
C GLY A 325 -16.02 -9.25 -7.97
N LYS A 326 -16.49 -9.54 -9.19
CA LYS A 326 -17.89 -9.90 -9.49
C LYS A 326 -18.38 -11.19 -8.82
N THR A 327 -17.48 -12.04 -8.31
CA THR A 327 -17.87 -13.27 -7.59
C THR A 327 -18.06 -13.06 -6.09
N ALA A 328 -17.92 -11.83 -5.58
CA ALA A 328 -18.36 -11.46 -4.24
C ALA A 328 -19.90 -11.50 -4.12
N LEU A 329 -20.40 -11.44 -2.88
CA LEU A 329 -21.84 -11.23 -2.64
C LEU A 329 -22.28 -9.93 -3.34
N PRO A 330 -23.51 -9.87 -3.90
CA PRO A 330 -23.96 -8.76 -4.73
C PRO A 330 -23.70 -7.38 -4.13
N GLN A 331 -23.93 -7.19 -2.83
CA GLN A 331 -23.72 -5.91 -2.17
C GLN A 331 -22.26 -5.44 -2.09
N TRP A 332 -21.30 -6.34 -2.24
CA TRP A 332 -19.86 -6.05 -2.11
C TRP A 332 -19.11 -5.99 -3.44
N ARG A 333 -19.77 -6.28 -4.57
CA ARG A 333 -19.09 -6.36 -5.88
C ARG A 333 -18.51 -5.01 -6.31
N ALA A 334 -19.30 -3.94 -6.21
CA ALA A 334 -18.84 -2.59 -6.57
C ALA A 334 -17.65 -2.16 -5.70
N ASP A 335 -17.72 -2.40 -4.39
CA ASP A 335 -16.64 -2.12 -3.43
C ASP A 335 -15.35 -2.90 -3.79
N CYS A 336 -15.46 -4.22 -3.96
CA CYS A 336 -14.36 -5.09 -4.33
C CYS A 336 -13.66 -4.66 -5.64
N VAL A 337 -14.43 -4.29 -6.65
CA VAL A 337 -13.89 -3.89 -7.96
C VAL A 337 -13.30 -2.47 -7.90
N SER A 338 -14.04 -1.48 -7.38
CA SER A 338 -13.56 -0.09 -7.29
C SER A 338 -12.26 0.04 -6.51
N ARG A 339 -12.11 -0.73 -5.42
CA ARG A 339 -10.87 -0.82 -4.64
C ARG A 339 -9.65 -1.24 -5.47
N ARG A 340 -9.78 -2.31 -6.27
CA ARG A 340 -8.65 -2.86 -7.05
C ARG A 340 -8.33 -2.02 -8.26
N LEU A 341 -9.35 -1.43 -8.87
CA LEU A 341 -9.19 -0.42 -9.90
C LEU A 341 -8.55 0.85 -9.35
N CYS A 342 -8.85 1.22 -8.10
CA CYS A 342 -8.21 2.34 -7.43
C CYS A 342 -6.69 2.14 -7.29
N ILE A 343 -6.25 0.93 -6.92
CA ILE A 343 -4.84 0.55 -6.92
C ILE A 343 -4.27 0.58 -8.35
N LEU A 344 -4.98 -0.05 -9.30
CA LEU A 344 -4.51 -0.23 -10.66
C LEU A 344 -4.34 1.09 -11.40
N GLU A 345 -5.30 2.02 -11.29
CA GLU A 345 -5.30 3.35 -11.91
C GLU A 345 -4.57 4.42 -11.09
N ARG A 346 -4.28 4.10 -9.83
CA ARG A 346 -3.69 5.01 -8.84
C ARG A 346 -4.55 6.28 -8.65
N GLU A 347 -5.86 6.12 -8.79
CA GLU A 347 -6.87 7.14 -8.52
C GLU A 347 -8.22 6.47 -8.23
N PRO A 348 -9.16 7.12 -7.52
CA PRO A 348 -10.49 6.57 -7.29
C PRO A 348 -11.21 6.26 -8.62
N VAL A 349 -11.83 5.08 -8.69
CA VAL A 349 -12.59 4.64 -9.87
C VAL A 349 -14.02 4.31 -9.44
N ALA A 350 -14.98 5.08 -9.93
CA ALA A 350 -16.39 4.81 -9.72
C ALA A 350 -16.82 3.52 -10.42
N VAL A 351 -17.43 2.61 -9.67
CA VAL A 351 -17.95 1.33 -10.18
C VAL A 351 -19.41 1.17 -9.77
N ASN A 352 -20.25 0.84 -10.74
CA ASN A 352 -21.67 0.56 -10.55
C ASN A 352 -21.94 -0.90 -10.94
N LEU A 353 -22.31 -1.74 -9.96
CA LEU A 353 -22.61 -3.15 -10.18
C LEU A 353 -23.80 -3.57 -9.32
N ASN A 354 -24.78 -4.25 -9.94
CA ASN A 354 -25.96 -4.79 -9.25
C ASN A 354 -26.73 -3.75 -8.41
N GLY A 355 -26.87 -2.51 -8.93
CA GLY A 355 -27.56 -1.42 -8.23
C GLY A 355 -26.78 -0.84 -7.05
N GLN A 356 -25.54 -1.27 -6.82
CA GLN A 356 -24.63 -0.70 -5.84
C GLN A 356 -23.53 0.11 -6.53
N SER A 357 -23.16 1.22 -5.90
CA SER A 357 -22.12 2.12 -6.35
C SER A 357 -21.02 2.18 -5.31
N ALA A 358 -19.76 2.15 -5.76
CA ALA A 358 -18.62 2.37 -4.89
C ALA A 358 -17.51 3.12 -5.64
N GLU A 359 -16.79 3.95 -4.91
CA GLU A 359 -15.64 4.70 -5.38
C GLU A 359 -14.67 4.79 -4.21
N ARG A 360 -13.75 3.82 -4.12
CA ARG A 360 -12.82 3.74 -3.00
C ARG A 360 -11.65 4.68 -3.23
N GLU A 361 -11.29 5.40 -2.17
CA GLU A 361 -10.08 6.21 -2.10
C GLU A 361 -9.01 5.49 -1.28
N ASN A 362 -7.75 5.85 -1.52
CA ASN A 362 -6.63 5.33 -0.74
C ASN A 362 -5.52 6.38 -0.60
N PRO A 363 -5.15 6.80 0.63
CA PRO A 363 -4.16 7.85 0.84
C PRO A 363 -2.72 7.38 0.58
N GLN A 364 -2.48 6.07 0.38
CA GLN A 364 -1.16 5.48 0.18
C GLN A 364 -0.83 5.20 -1.29
N LEU A 365 -1.67 5.65 -2.25
CA LEU A 365 -1.44 5.44 -3.69
C LEU A 365 -0.11 6.02 -4.19
N TYR A 366 0.46 7.00 -3.49
CA TYR A 366 1.77 7.57 -3.79
C TYR A 366 2.92 6.55 -3.68
N LEU A 367 2.72 5.43 -2.99
CA LEU A 367 3.69 4.32 -2.91
C LEU A 367 3.73 3.47 -4.19
N LEU A 368 2.72 3.59 -5.05
CA LEU A 368 2.60 2.83 -6.29
C LEU A 368 3.25 3.58 -7.45
N ARG A 369 4.50 3.23 -7.71
CA ARG A 369 5.25 3.71 -8.88
C ARG A 369 4.77 3.00 -10.15
N ASN A 370 4.78 3.70 -11.28
CA ASN A 370 4.56 3.10 -12.60
C ASN A 370 5.85 2.42 -13.12
N ALA A 371 6.47 1.60 -12.28
CA ALA A 371 7.77 0.98 -12.52
C ALA A 371 7.67 -0.56 -12.48
N PRO A 372 8.52 -1.28 -13.22
CA PRO A 372 8.61 -2.73 -13.11
C PRO A 372 9.19 -3.14 -11.75
N VAL A 373 8.90 -4.35 -11.31
CA VAL A 373 9.53 -4.99 -10.16
C VAL A 373 10.62 -5.93 -10.66
N SER A 374 11.85 -5.66 -10.22
CA SER A 374 13.02 -6.47 -10.59
C SER A 374 12.89 -7.91 -10.11
N ARG A 375 13.34 -8.87 -10.91
CA ARG A 375 13.43 -10.29 -10.53
C ARG A 375 12.11 -10.92 -10.07
N ILE A 376 10.97 -10.40 -10.51
CA ILE A 376 9.65 -10.99 -10.18
C ILE A 376 9.55 -12.44 -10.68
N GLU A 377 10.31 -12.82 -11.72
CA GLU A 377 10.40 -14.18 -12.24
C GLU A 377 10.97 -15.19 -11.23
N GLN A 378 11.80 -14.76 -10.27
CA GLN A 378 12.25 -15.62 -9.17
C GLN A 378 11.09 -16.04 -8.26
N TYR A 379 9.95 -15.38 -8.41
CA TYR A 379 8.71 -15.69 -7.74
C TYR A 379 7.79 -16.53 -8.63
N LEU A 380 7.94 -16.50 -9.96
CA LEU A 380 7.05 -17.21 -10.88
C LEU A 380 7.42 -18.70 -11.08
N LEU A 381 8.54 -19.15 -10.51
CA LEU A 381 9.10 -20.50 -10.62
C LEU A 381 8.86 -21.34 -9.37
#